data_AF-A0A4C1VP45-F1
#
_entry.id   AF-A0A4C1VP45-F1
#
_cell.length_a   1.000
_cell.length_b   1.000
_cell.length_c   1.000
_cell.angle_alpha   90.00
_cell.angle_beta   90.00
_cell.angle_gamma   90.00
#
_symmetry.space_group_name_H-M   'P 1'
#
loop_
_entity.id
_entity.type
_entity.pdbx_description
1 polymer ?
#
loop_
_entity_poly.entity_id
_entity_poly.type
_entity_poly.pdbx_seq_one_letter_code
_entity_poly.pdbx_strand_id
1 'polypeptide(L)'
;MKFRKKRRGVRNTEKYKHVVVKTAKIKGLPRVNHRGKDLPGRRTEETCRCPQKCFDGLSEDDKSGLIEQINSFGTKDEQDIYLQSMIELFTPIHLKAGQ
;
A
#
# COMPACT_ATOMS: atom_id res chain seq x y z
N MET A 1 41.03 36.64 -4.90
CA MET A 1 40.19 35.94 -5.91
C MET A 1 38.98 35.33 -5.19
N LYS A 2 37.74 35.78 -5.46
CA LYS A 2 36.53 35.27 -4.77
C LYS A 2 35.96 34.08 -5.55
N PHE A 3 36.04 32.88 -5.00
CA PHE A 3 35.43 31.68 -5.60
C PHE A 3 33.90 31.80 -5.54
N ARG A 4 33.24 31.91 -6.71
CA ARG A 4 31.77 31.89 -6.80
C ARG A 4 31.27 30.52 -6.28
N LYS A 5 30.49 30.51 -5.21
CA LYS A 5 29.81 29.29 -4.72
C LYS A 5 28.91 28.74 -5.84
N LYS A 6 29.15 27.50 -6.29
CA LYS A 6 28.27 26.81 -7.24
C LYS A 6 26.85 26.75 -6.64
N ARG A 7 25.85 27.20 -7.40
CA ARG A 7 24.44 27.02 -7.02
C ARG A 7 24.16 25.51 -6.99
N ARG A 8 23.67 24.98 -5.86
CA ARG A 8 23.23 23.58 -5.79
C ARG A 8 22.03 23.45 -6.75
N GLY A 9 22.11 22.51 -7.69
CA GLY A 9 21.00 22.23 -8.60
C GLY A 9 19.77 21.70 -7.84
N VAL A 10 18.59 21.87 -8.43
CA VAL A 10 17.34 21.33 -7.89
C VAL A 10 17.41 19.80 -7.92
N ARG A 11 17.28 19.15 -6.75
CA ARG A 11 17.21 17.69 -6.66
C ARG A 11 15.78 17.25 -6.93
N ASN A 12 15.56 16.53 -8.03
CA ASN A 12 14.27 15.90 -8.32
C ASN A 12 14.23 14.49 -7.70
N THR A 13 13.87 14.44 -6.41
CA THR A 13 13.84 13.21 -5.61
C THR A 13 12.71 12.27 -6.03
N GLU A 14 11.62 12.79 -6.59
CA GLU A 14 10.46 12.00 -7.04
C GLU A 14 10.84 11.03 -8.17
N LYS A 15 11.81 11.42 -9.01
CA LYS A 15 12.33 10.58 -10.10
C LYS A 15 13.32 9.51 -9.64
N TYR A 16 13.67 9.47 -8.35
CA TYR A 16 14.58 8.44 -7.87
C TYR A 16 13.91 7.08 -7.97
N LYS A 17 14.62 6.11 -8.56
CA LYS A 17 14.10 4.75 -8.81
C LYS A 17 13.40 4.15 -7.59
N HIS A 18 13.99 4.30 -6.40
CA HIS A 18 13.40 3.77 -5.18
C HIS A 18 12.11 4.51 -4.75
N VAL A 19 12.00 5.82 -5.01
CA VAL A 19 10.78 6.60 -4.74
C VAL A 19 9.68 6.16 -5.69
N VAL A 20 9.95 6.11 -6.99
CA VAL A 20 9.00 5.62 -8.01
C VAL A 20 8.49 4.22 -7.66
N VAL A 21 9.39 3.29 -7.30
CA VAL A 21 9.01 1.93 -6.91
C VAL A 21 8.18 1.90 -5.63
N LYS A 22 8.51 2.72 -4.62
CA LYS A 22 7.73 2.83 -3.38
C LYS A 22 6.33 3.38 -3.66
N THR A 23 6.22 4.46 -4.42
CA THR A 23 4.94 5.06 -4.81
C THR A 23 4.08 4.08 -5.60
N ALA A 24 4.67 3.36 -6.57
CA ALA A 24 3.95 2.34 -7.32
C ALA A 24 3.42 1.20 -6.43
N LYS A 25 4.18 0.79 -5.40
CA LYS A 25 3.69 -0.21 -4.42
C LYS A 25 2.49 0.30 -3.62
N ILE A 26 2.58 1.53 -3.11
CA ILE A 26 1.53 2.17 -2.31
C ILE A 26 0.24 2.26 -3.13
N LYS A 27 0.34 2.80 -4.35
CA LYS A 27 -0.78 2.98 -5.28
C LYS A 27 -1.26 1.69 -5.97
N GLY A 28 -0.60 0.56 -5.73
CA GLY A 28 -0.94 -0.71 -6.39
C GLY A 28 -0.70 -0.72 -7.91
N LEU A 29 0.22 0.12 -8.41
CA LEU A 29 0.50 0.26 -9.84
C LEU A 29 1.54 -0.77 -10.35
N PRO A 30 1.55 -1.07 -11.66
CA PRO A 30 2.60 -1.85 -12.30
C PRO A 30 3.98 -1.22 -12.06
N ARG A 31 5.01 -2.06 -11.92
CA ARG A 31 6.38 -1.59 -11.68
C ARG A 31 7.44 -2.60 -12.08
N VAL A 32 8.63 -2.12 -12.36
CA VAL A 32 9.82 -2.95 -12.56
C VAL A 32 10.45 -3.31 -11.21
N ASN A 33 10.79 -4.58 -11.01
CA ASN A 33 11.49 -5.03 -9.81
C ASN A 33 13.01 -4.84 -9.90
N HIS A 34 13.75 -5.15 -8.83
CA HIS A 34 15.22 -5.02 -8.81
C HIS A 34 15.94 -5.90 -9.85
N ARG A 35 15.28 -6.96 -10.35
CA ARG A 35 15.79 -7.88 -11.37
C ARG A 35 15.44 -7.43 -12.80
N GLY A 36 14.83 -6.25 -12.97
CA GLY A 36 14.40 -5.76 -14.27
C GLY A 36 13.13 -6.40 -14.83
N LYS A 37 12.39 -7.17 -14.03
CA LYS A 37 11.13 -7.79 -14.45
C LYS A 37 9.95 -6.86 -14.18
N ASP A 38 9.07 -6.72 -15.17
CA ASP A 38 7.77 -6.06 -15.01
C ASP A 38 6.86 -6.88 -14.10
N LEU A 39 6.35 -6.22 -13.07
CA LEU A 39 5.34 -6.74 -12.17
C LEU A 39 4.01 -6.05 -12.50
N PRO A 40 2.91 -6.82 -12.63
CA PRO A 40 1.59 -6.23 -12.80
C PRO A 40 1.22 -5.40 -11.56
N GLY A 41 0.26 -4.49 -11.76
CA GLY A 41 -0.39 -3.80 -10.65
C GLY A 41 -1.16 -4.78 -9.76
N ARG A 42 -1.64 -4.28 -8.62
CA ARG A 42 -2.45 -5.08 -7.70
C ARG A 42 -3.70 -5.56 -8.43
N ARG A 43 -3.99 -6.85 -8.28
CA ARG A 43 -5.21 -7.49 -8.75
C ARG A 43 -5.86 -8.19 -7.57
N THR A 44 -7.15 -7.99 -7.39
CA THR A 44 -7.99 -8.83 -6.54
C THR A 44 -8.29 -10.09 -7.34
N GLU A 45 -7.47 -11.12 -7.14
CA GLU A 45 -7.65 -12.44 -7.75
C GLU A 45 -8.59 -13.31 -6.89
N GLU A 46 -8.48 -14.64 -7.02
CA GLU A 46 -9.28 -15.63 -6.32
C GLU A 46 -9.42 -15.33 -4.81
N THR A 47 -10.58 -15.69 -4.27
CA THR A 47 -10.88 -15.58 -2.85
C THR A 47 -9.81 -16.25 -2.00
N CYS A 48 -9.54 -15.65 -0.83
CA CYS A 48 -8.61 -16.20 0.15
C CYS A 48 -8.96 -17.66 0.48
N ARG A 49 -7.99 -18.56 0.37
CA ARG A 49 -8.15 -19.98 0.79
C ARG A 49 -8.05 -20.17 2.30
N CYS A 50 -8.04 -19.09 3.07
CA CYS A 50 -7.97 -19.13 4.53
C CYS A 50 -9.24 -19.75 5.13
N PRO A 51 -9.14 -20.51 6.24
CA PRO A 51 -10.30 -21.14 6.90
C PRO A 51 -11.38 -20.14 7.31
N GLN A 52 -10.97 -18.89 7.59
CA GLN A 52 -11.85 -17.81 8.01
C GLN A 52 -12.70 -17.25 6.86
N LYS A 53 -12.34 -17.53 5.59
CA LYS A 53 -13.07 -17.09 4.39
C LYS A 53 -13.54 -15.62 4.45
N CYS A 54 -12.68 -14.74 4.97
CA CYS A 54 -13.08 -13.37 5.34
C CYS A 54 -13.67 -12.56 4.17
N PHE A 55 -13.31 -12.90 2.94
CA PHE A 55 -13.79 -12.25 1.72
C PHE A 55 -15.16 -12.75 1.24
N ASP A 56 -15.66 -13.89 1.74
CA ASP A 56 -16.98 -14.41 1.36
C ASP A 56 -18.11 -13.58 2.00
N GLY A 57 -17.83 -12.91 3.12
CA GLY A 57 -18.78 -12.04 3.82
C GLY A 57 -18.83 -10.59 3.32
N LEU A 58 -18.00 -10.22 2.33
CA LEU A 58 -17.95 -8.87 1.77
C LEU A 58 -18.56 -8.87 0.36
N SER A 59 -19.33 -7.83 0.04
CA SER A 59 -19.79 -7.62 -1.33
C SER A 59 -18.62 -7.26 -2.25
N GLU A 60 -18.77 -7.47 -3.56
CA GLU A 60 -17.75 -7.03 -4.54
C GLU A 60 -17.54 -5.51 -4.53
N ASP A 61 -18.60 -4.75 -4.20
CA ASP A 61 -18.53 -3.29 -4.05
C ASP A 61 -17.69 -2.90 -2.82
N ASP A 62 -17.89 -3.58 -1.68
CA ASP A 62 -17.08 -3.35 -0.48
C ASP A 62 -15.60 -3.69 -0.71
N LYS A 63 -15.33 -4.77 -1.45
CA LYS A 63 -13.96 -5.17 -1.81
C LYS A 63 -13.30 -4.11 -2.69
N SER A 64 -14.03 -3.65 -3.72
CA SER A 64 -13.56 -2.60 -4.63
C SER A 64 -13.27 -1.32 -3.86
N GLY A 65 -14.23 -0.87 -3.03
CA GLY A 65 -14.09 0.33 -2.20
C GLY A 65 -12.91 0.24 -1.23
N LEU A 66 -12.70 -0.92 -0.58
CA LEU A 66 -11.56 -1.15 0.30
C LEU A 66 -10.22 -0.99 -0.43
N ILE A 67 -10.10 -1.56 -1.63
CA ILE A 67 -8.87 -1.49 -2.42
C ILE A 67 -8.61 -0.07 -2.93
N GLU A 68 -9.66 0.62 -3.40
CA GLU A 68 -9.58 2.02 -3.83
C GLU A 68 -9.12 2.91 -2.68
N GLN A 69 -9.73 2.75 -1.51
CA GLN A 69 -9.35 3.51 -0.31
C GLN A 69 -7.90 3.26 0.07
N ILE A 70 -7.44 2.00 0.13
CA ILE A 70 -6.05 1.65 0.45
C ILE A 70 -5.08 2.26 -0.57
N ASN A 71 -5.41 2.25 -1.86
CA ASN A 71 -4.58 2.85 -2.90
C ASN A 71 -4.59 4.38 -2.89
N SER A 72 -5.57 5.02 -2.26
CA SER A 72 -5.64 6.48 -2.18
C SER A 72 -4.55 7.09 -1.27
N PHE A 73 -4.04 6.33 -0.30
CA PHE A 73 -3.05 6.81 0.67
C PHE A 73 -1.69 7.17 0.04
N GLY A 74 -0.94 8.04 0.72
CA GLY A 74 0.36 8.55 0.29
C GLY A 74 1.54 7.75 0.83
N THR A 75 1.35 7.07 1.96
CA THR A 75 2.39 6.28 2.63
C THR A 75 1.92 4.88 3.02
N LYS A 76 2.86 3.97 3.28
CA LYS A 76 2.55 2.64 3.82
C LYS A 76 2.01 2.74 5.26
N ASP A 77 2.54 3.66 6.04
CA ASP A 77 2.12 3.84 7.44
C ASP A 77 0.66 4.26 7.52
N GLU A 78 0.20 5.15 6.64
CA GLU A 78 -1.22 5.50 6.50
C GLU A 78 -2.09 4.28 6.14
N GLN A 79 -1.62 3.42 5.22
CA GLN A 79 -2.32 2.17 4.88
C GLN A 79 -2.44 1.24 6.09
N ASP A 80 -1.35 1.08 6.84
CA ASP A 80 -1.31 0.18 7.99
C ASP A 80 -2.17 0.71 9.14
N ILE A 81 -2.14 2.01 9.42
CA ILE A 81 -2.99 2.66 10.43
C ILE A 81 -4.47 2.46 10.09
N TYR A 82 -4.85 2.67 8.83
CA TYR A 82 -6.22 2.46 8.39
C TYR A 82 -6.66 1.01 8.60
N LEU A 83 -5.86 0.04 8.14
CA LEU A 83 -6.16 -1.39 8.33
C LEU A 83 -6.23 -1.78 9.81
N GLN A 84 -5.30 -1.28 10.62
CA GLN A 84 -5.30 -1.54 12.06
C GLN A 84 -6.57 -1.00 12.71
N SER A 85 -6.98 0.23 12.40
CA SER A 85 -8.20 0.81 12.94
C SER A 85 -9.45 0.00 12.55
N MET A 86 -9.51 -0.49 11.30
CA MET A 86 -10.59 -1.37 10.84
C MET A 86 -10.61 -2.68 11.63
N ILE A 87 -9.45 -3.28 11.87
CA ILE A 87 -9.35 -4.50 12.66
C ILE A 87 -9.82 -4.23 14.10
N GLU A 88 -9.35 -3.17 14.75
CA GLU A 88 -9.68 -2.86 16.15
C GLU A 88 -11.16 -2.52 16.36
N LEU A 89 -11.79 -1.83 15.40
CA LEU A 89 -13.20 -1.46 15.47
C LEU A 89 -14.15 -2.62 15.15
N PHE A 90 -13.72 -3.55 14.29
CA PHE A 90 -14.58 -4.62 13.77
C PHE A 90 -14.19 -6.04 14.21
N THR A 91 -13.10 -6.23 14.96
CA THR A 91 -12.84 -7.55 15.58
C THR A 91 -13.84 -7.82 16.70
N PRO A 92 -14.57 -8.95 16.67
CA PRO A 92 -15.39 -9.36 17.80
C PRO A 92 -14.52 -9.53 19.03
N ILE A 93 -14.89 -8.87 20.13
CA ILE A 93 -14.20 -8.89 21.43
C ILE A 93 -14.06 -10.32 22.01
N HIS A 94 -14.74 -11.32 21.42
CA HIS A 94 -14.86 -12.68 21.94
C HIS A 94 -13.63 -13.59 21.80
N LEU A 95 -12.51 -13.13 21.24
CA LEU A 95 -11.22 -13.83 21.34
C LEU A 95 -10.34 -13.34 22.51
N LYS A 96 -10.79 -12.33 23.29
CA LYS A 96 -10.10 -11.87 24.50
C LYS A 96 -10.59 -12.55 25.80
N ALA A 97 -11.32 -13.66 25.70
CA ALA A 97 -11.71 -14.46 26.86
C ALA A 97 -10.83 -15.71 26.99
N GLY A 98 -9.55 -15.49 27.27
CA GLY A 98 -8.67 -16.48 27.89
C GLY A 98 -8.32 -15.94 29.28
N GLN A 99 -9.00 -16.47 30.30
CA GLN A 99 -8.59 -16.39 31.71
C GLN A 99 -7.21 -17.01 31.89
#